data_AF-A0A022RX77-F1
#
_entry.id   AF-A0A022RX77-F1
#
_cell.length_a   1.000
_cell.length_b   1.000
_cell.length_c   1.000
_cell.angle_alpha   90.00
_cell.angle_beta   90.00
_cell.angle_gamma   90.00
#
_symmetry.space_group_name_H-M   'P 1'
#
loop_
_entity.id
_entity.type
_entity.pdbx_description
1 polymer ?
#
loop_
_entity_poly.entity_id
_entity_poly.type
_entity_poly.pdbx_seq_one_letter_code
_entity_poly.pdbx_strand_id
1 'polypeptide(L)'
;LILSGVSSPALIAYCKNQLSVDGSSLIYDYILINYECDISDPFDAKRKCMQFTSIIKFEGVYFALSLQGALVVIQEINSRLTITSISSSRAVPSVSSRFFREYLVELDGEILLVFLINQKSDRVVDRVEVFRLRFPDLKWITVEMIRGKTLFLDQSRAMLPEK
;
A
#
# COMPACT_ATOMS: atom_id res chain seq x y z
N LEU A 1 -0.73 -6.93 -7.71
CA LEU A 1 0.43 -6.04 -7.86
C LEU A 1 1.52 -6.55 -6.92
N ILE A 2 2.73 -6.79 -7.43
CA ILE A 2 3.87 -7.27 -6.63
C ILE A 2 4.83 -6.09 -6.45
N LEU A 3 5.23 -5.85 -5.21
CA LEU A 3 6.21 -4.84 -4.83
C LEU A 3 7.52 -5.52 -4.42
N SER A 4 8.65 -5.02 -4.94
CA SER A 4 9.96 -5.32 -4.35
C SER A 4 10.42 -4.09 -3.56
N GLY A 5 10.38 -4.17 -2.23
CA GLY A 5 10.91 -3.13 -1.35
C GLY A 5 12.43 -3.11 -1.42
N VAL A 6 12.99 -2.22 -2.24
CA VAL A 6 14.43 -1.97 -2.33
C VAL A 6 14.70 -0.50 -2.00
N SER A 7 15.92 -0.18 -1.57
CA SER A 7 16.26 1.20 -1.20
C SER A 7 16.34 2.17 -2.39
N SER A 8 16.52 1.60 -3.58
CA SER A 8 16.38 2.24 -4.88
C SER A 8 16.07 1.10 -5.86
N PRO A 9 14.97 1.19 -6.64
CA PRO A 9 14.02 2.29 -6.68
C PRO A 9 13.12 2.38 -5.44
N ALA A 10 12.63 3.58 -5.14
CA ALA A 10 11.67 3.79 -4.04
C ALA A 10 10.39 2.95 -4.20
N LEU A 11 10.03 2.62 -5.43
CA LEU A 11 8.91 1.74 -5.79
C LEU A 11 9.22 0.98 -7.07
N ILE A 12 9.10 -0.35 -7.02
CA ILE A 12 8.94 -1.20 -8.19
C ILE A 12 7.58 -1.88 -8.08
N ALA A 13 6.75 -1.76 -9.11
CA ALA A 13 5.41 -2.34 -9.12
C ALA A 13 5.07 -2.97 -10.48
N TYR A 14 4.48 -4.16 -10.45
CA TYR A 14 3.88 -4.79 -11.62
C TYR A 14 2.37 -4.54 -11.63
N CYS A 15 1.91 -3.70 -12.55
CA CYS A 15 0.51 -3.37 -12.76
C CYS A 15 -0.06 -4.21 -13.89
N LYS A 16 -1.14 -4.95 -13.60
CA LYS A 16 -1.88 -5.74 -14.58
C LYS A 16 -2.99 -4.88 -15.16
N ASN A 17 -2.95 -4.59 -16.45
CA ASN A 17 -4.01 -3.90 -17.18
C ASN A 17 -4.81 -4.91 -18.01
N GLN A 18 -6.14 -4.79 -18.02
CA GLN A 18 -6.99 -5.60 -18.89
C GLN A 18 -7.23 -4.83 -20.18
N LEU A 19 -6.86 -5.42 -21.33
CA LEU A 19 -6.84 -4.70 -22.61
C LEU A 19 -8.08 -4.93 -23.48
N SER A 20 -8.79 -6.05 -23.33
CA SER A 20 -10.12 -6.31 -23.94
C SER A 20 -10.60 -7.75 -23.67
N VAL A 21 -11.89 -7.99 -23.91
CA VAL A 21 -12.49 -9.33 -24.02
C VAL A 21 -12.70 -9.57 -25.51
N ASP A 22 -11.80 -10.31 -26.15
CA ASP A 22 -12.06 -10.82 -27.50
C ASP A 22 -12.51 -12.28 -27.36
N GLY A 23 -13.83 -12.48 -27.34
CA GLY A 23 -14.57 -13.75 -27.49
C GLY A 23 -14.32 -14.91 -26.51
N SER A 24 -13.13 -15.07 -25.94
CA SER A 24 -12.74 -16.22 -25.12
C SER A 24 -11.42 -16.07 -24.34
N SER A 25 -10.63 -15.02 -24.54
CA SER A 25 -9.37 -14.82 -23.81
C SER A 25 -9.25 -13.44 -23.18
N LEU A 26 -8.93 -13.42 -21.89
CA LEU A 26 -8.55 -12.20 -21.17
C LEU A 26 -7.08 -11.90 -21.49
N ILE A 27 -6.85 -10.91 -22.36
CA ILE A 27 -5.50 -10.41 -22.61
C ILE A 27 -5.15 -9.40 -21.53
N TYR A 28 -4.04 -9.65 -20.87
CA TYR A 28 -3.48 -8.79 -19.84
C TYR A 28 -2.16 -8.21 -20.31
N ASP A 29 -1.99 -6.91 -20.11
CA ASP A 29 -0.71 -6.24 -20.22
C ASP A 29 -0.14 -6.01 -18.82
N TYR A 30 1.19 -6.03 -18.72
CA TYR A 30 1.91 -5.84 -17.47
C TYR A 30 2.82 -4.63 -17.61
N ILE A 31 2.48 -3.56 -16.91
CA ILE A 31 3.33 -2.37 -16.84
C ILE A 31 4.26 -2.51 -15.63
N LEU A 32 5.56 -2.39 -15.88
CA LEU A 32 6.56 -2.20 -14.85
C LEU A 32 6.60 -0.71 -14.49
N ILE A 33 6.18 -0.39 -13.27
CA ILE A 33 6.40 0.93 -12.68
C ILE A 33 7.73 0.88 -11.95
N ASN A 34 8.66 1.73 -12.37
CA ASN A 34 9.89 2.03 -11.66
C ASN A 34 9.87 3.51 -11.27
N TYR A 35 9.79 3.79 -9.97
CA TYR A 35 9.70 5.16 -9.47
C TYR A 35 10.77 5.42 -8.42
N GLU A 36 11.59 6.44 -8.69
CA GLU A 36 12.54 7.01 -7.75
C GLU A 36 11.88 8.16 -7.00
N CYS A 37 12.13 8.24 -5.69
CA CYS A 37 11.57 9.26 -4.82
C CYS A 37 12.69 10.00 -4.11
N ASP A 38 12.76 11.31 -4.30
CA ASP A 38 13.67 12.23 -3.63
C ASP A 38 13.00 12.99 -2.47
N ILE A 39 11.71 12.73 -2.22
CA ILE A 39 10.95 13.37 -1.16
C ILE A 39 11.23 12.67 0.18
N SER A 40 11.66 13.45 1.18
CA SER A 40 11.83 12.98 2.55
C SER A 40 10.52 12.50 3.17
N ASP A 41 10.57 11.36 3.85
CA ASP A 41 9.44 10.85 4.62
C ASP A 41 9.21 11.72 5.87
N PRO A 42 7.99 12.28 6.06
CA PRO A 42 7.70 13.17 7.18
C PRO A 42 7.71 12.46 8.55
N PHE A 43 7.63 11.12 8.57
CA PHE A 43 7.64 10.32 9.79
C PHE A 43 8.98 9.60 10.03
N ASP A 44 9.96 9.78 9.14
CA ASP A 44 11.32 9.28 9.36
C ASP A 44 12.15 10.29 10.17
N ALA A 45 12.59 9.90 11.36
CA ALA A 45 13.40 10.76 12.24
C ALA A 45 14.73 11.20 11.60
N LYS A 46 15.26 10.46 10.62
CA LYS A 46 16.49 10.77 9.89
C LYS A 46 16.21 11.48 8.57
N ARG A 47 14.94 11.81 8.27
CA ARG A 47 14.48 12.47 7.03
C ARG A 47 14.93 11.77 5.75
N LYS A 48 15.05 10.45 5.80
CA LYS A 48 15.34 9.65 4.61
C LYS A 48 14.23 9.80 3.56
N CYS A 49 14.59 9.63 2.30
CA CYS A 49 13.59 9.59 1.23
C CYS A 49 12.59 8.44 1.45
N MET A 50 11.36 8.64 1.00
CA MET A 50 10.32 7.63 1.11
C MET A 50 10.70 6.35 0.34
N GLN A 51 10.45 5.22 0.97
CA GLN A 51 10.47 3.90 0.36
C GLN A 51 9.06 3.32 0.50
N PHE A 52 8.47 2.82 -0.58
CA PHE A 52 7.08 2.39 -0.57
C PHE A 52 6.95 0.89 -0.31
N THR A 53 6.09 0.53 0.65
CA THR A 53 5.80 -0.86 1.05
C THR A 53 4.55 -1.40 0.38
N SER A 54 3.63 -0.52 0.01
CA SER A 54 2.36 -0.87 -0.63
C SER A 54 1.94 0.19 -1.64
N ILE A 55 1.18 -0.22 -2.65
CA ILE A 55 0.54 0.69 -3.60
C ILE A 55 -0.75 0.05 -4.12
N ILE A 56 -1.77 0.87 -4.31
CA ILE A 56 -3.00 0.50 -4.99
C ILE A 56 -3.37 1.56 -6.02
N LYS A 57 -4.17 1.18 -7.01
CA LYS A 57 -4.78 2.13 -7.95
C LYS A 57 -6.27 2.23 -7.60
N PHE A 58 -6.72 3.45 -7.33
CA PHE A 58 -8.10 3.76 -6.98
C PHE A 58 -8.56 4.97 -7.80
N GLU A 59 -9.67 4.83 -8.53
CA GLU A 59 -10.23 5.88 -9.40
C GLU A 59 -9.20 6.54 -10.33
N GLY A 60 -8.29 5.74 -10.89
CA GLY A 60 -7.25 6.23 -11.82
C GLY A 60 -6.02 6.85 -11.14
N VAL A 61 -6.06 7.03 -9.83
CA VAL A 61 -4.97 7.60 -9.02
C VAL A 61 -4.25 6.50 -8.24
N TYR A 62 -2.93 6.64 -8.07
CA TYR A 62 -2.17 5.71 -7.25
C TYR A 62 -2.07 6.21 -5.81
N PHE A 63 -2.26 5.29 -4.88
CA PHE A 63 -2.08 5.51 -3.45
C PHE A 63 -0.98 4.58 -2.97
N ALA A 64 0.12 5.13 -2.47
CA ALA A 64 1.24 4.34 -1.98
C ALA A 64 1.48 4.61 -0.50
N LEU A 65 1.89 3.57 0.24
CA LEU A 65 2.23 3.64 1.65
C LEU A 65 3.74 3.57 1.79
N SER A 66 4.33 4.52 2.51
CA SER A 66 5.75 4.52 2.82
C SER A 66 6.06 3.56 3.97
N LEU A 67 7.33 3.17 4.10
CA LEU A 67 7.85 2.34 5.18
C LEU A 67 7.57 2.92 6.58
N GLN A 68 7.48 4.24 6.72
CA GLN A 68 7.15 4.88 8.01
C GLN A 68 5.66 5.16 8.21
N GLY A 69 4.82 4.74 7.25
CA GLY A 69 3.37 4.83 7.29
C GLY A 69 2.78 6.10 6.68
N ALA A 70 3.57 6.89 5.93
CA ALA A 70 3.03 8.03 5.18
C ALA A 70 2.25 7.51 3.97
N LEU A 71 1.00 7.95 3.82
CA LEU A 71 0.25 7.72 2.59
C LEU A 71 0.57 8.84 1.60
N VAL A 72 0.89 8.47 0.37
CA VAL A 72 1.08 9.41 -0.74
C VAL A 72 0.08 9.17 -1.84
N VAL A 73 -0.29 10.26 -2.51
CA VAL A 73 -1.09 10.25 -3.73
C VAL A 73 -0.15 10.52 -4.90
N ILE A 74 -0.11 9.60 -5.84
CA ILE A 74 0.73 9.67 -7.04
C ILE A 74 -0.19 9.72 -8.26
N GLN A 75 -0.01 10.75 -9.08
CA GLN A 75 -0.77 10.95 -10.32
C GLN A 75 0.18 10.99 -11.51
N GLU A 76 -0.30 10.57 -12.67
CA GLU A 76 0.42 10.76 -13.92
C GLU A 76 0.11 12.15 -14.46
N ILE A 77 1.13 13.03 -14.45
CA ILE A 77 1.05 14.40 -14.95
C ILE A 77 2.12 14.54 -16.02
N ASN A 78 1.73 14.91 -17.25
CA ASN A 78 2.64 15.02 -18.39
C ASN A 78 3.47 13.74 -18.62
N SER A 79 2.82 12.58 -18.54
CA SER A 79 3.45 11.25 -18.66
C SER A 79 4.54 10.96 -17.62
N ARG A 80 4.47 11.62 -16.45
CA ARG A 80 5.36 11.39 -15.32
C ARG A 80 4.56 11.15 -14.05
N LEU A 81 4.93 10.10 -13.32
CA LEU A 81 4.40 9.87 -11.98
C LEU A 81 4.89 10.99 -11.05
N THR A 82 3.94 11.66 -10.40
CA THR A 82 4.20 12.83 -9.55
C THR A 82 3.43 12.67 -8.25
N ILE A 83 4.11 12.81 -7.12
CA ILE A 83 3.46 12.87 -5.81
C ILE A 83 2.72 14.21 -5.72
N THR A 84 1.39 14.17 -5.61
CA THR A 84 0.54 15.36 -5.53
C THR A 84 0.09 15.68 -4.12
N SER A 85 0.12 14.71 -3.20
CA SER A 85 -0.28 14.89 -1.81
C SER A 85 0.38 13.85 -0.91
N ILE A 86 0.60 14.23 0.35
CA ILE A 86 1.18 13.39 1.40
C ILE A 86 0.29 13.54 2.64
N SER A 87 -0.07 12.43 3.28
CA SER A 87 -0.88 12.45 4.50
C SER A 87 -0.17 13.16 5.65
N SER A 88 -0.90 13.98 6.41
CA SER A 88 -0.37 14.65 7.60
C SER A 88 -0.24 13.72 8.82
N SER A 89 -0.76 12.49 8.74
CA SER A 89 -0.77 11.51 9.83
C SER A 89 -0.66 10.10 9.29
N ARG A 90 0.07 9.24 10.01
CA ARG A 90 0.06 7.79 9.79
C ARG A 90 -0.99 7.10 10.67
N ALA A 91 -1.47 5.94 10.22
CA ALA A 91 -2.19 5.04 11.11
C ALA A 91 -1.21 4.42 12.11
N VAL A 92 -1.64 4.29 13.36
CA VAL A 92 -0.82 3.69 14.43
C VAL A 92 -1.66 2.61 15.08
N PRO A 93 -1.19 1.34 15.07
CA PRO A 93 -1.84 0.28 15.81
C PRO A 93 -2.02 0.65 17.28
N SER A 94 -3.17 0.31 17.86
CA SER A 94 -3.48 0.67 19.25
C SER A 94 -2.64 -0.11 20.28
N VAL A 95 -2.01 -1.19 19.85
CA VAL A 95 -1.07 -1.98 20.66
C VAL A 95 0.35 -1.85 20.11
N SER A 96 1.31 -1.70 21.01
CA SER A 96 2.72 -1.75 20.66
C SER A 96 3.10 -3.19 20.32
N SER A 97 3.44 -3.44 19.06
CA SER A 97 4.06 -4.70 18.64
C SER A 97 5.20 -4.43 17.67
N ARG A 98 6.26 -5.24 17.79
CA ARG A 98 7.36 -5.27 16.82
C ARG A 98 7.03 -6.09 15.57
N PHE A 99 5.97 -6.91 15.64
CA PHE A 99 5.59 -7.81 14.58
C PHE A 99 4.16 -7.51 14.17
N PHE A 100 4.03 -6.79 13.06
CA PHE A 100 2.76 -6.64 12.38
C PHE A 100 3.01 -6.64 10.87
N ARG A 101 1.95 -6.97 10.12
CA ARG A 101 1.91 -6.83 8.67
C ARG A 101 0.82 -5.84 8.32
N GLU A 102 1.09 -5.00 7.35
CA GLU A 102 0.14 -3.99 6.86
C GLU A 102 -0.28 -4.31 5.43
N TYR A 103 -1.55 -4.07 5.13
CA TYR A 103 -2.13 -4.25 3.80
C TYR A 103 -2.95 -3.02 3.44
N LEU A 104 -2.57 -2.36 2.35
CA LEU A 104 -3.36 -1.33 1.72
C LEU A 104 -4.26 -1.99 0.66
N VAL A 105 -5.57 -1.86 0.81
CA VAL A 105 -6.56 -2.51 -0.05
C VAL A 105 -7.69 -1.58 -0.41
N GLU A 106 -8.29 -1.79 -1.58
CA GLU A 106 -9.56 -1.21 -1.97
C GLU A 106 -10.67 -2.22 -1.68
N LEU A 107 -11.76 -1.76 -1.07
CA LEU A 107 -12.95 -2.55 -0.83
C LEU A 107 -14.20 -1.67 -0.95
N ASP A 108 -15.00 -1.90 -1.99
CA ASP A 108 -16.30 -1.25 -2.19
C ASP A 108 -16.22 0.28 -2.22
N GLY A 109 -15.25 0.81 -2.96
CA GLY A 109 -15.05 2.25 -3.08
C GLY A 109 -14.30 2.87 -1.89
N GLU A 110 -13.89 2.08 -0.90
CA GLU A 110 -13.14 2.55 0.26
C GLU A 110 -11.70 2.04 0.23
N ILE A 111 -10.75 2.92 0.55
CA ILE A 111 -9.37 2.52 0.78
C ILE A 111 -9.20 2.17 2.26
N LEU A 112 -8.78 0.93 2.52
CA LEU A 112 -8.55 0.39 3.85
C LEU A 112 -7.08 0.07 4.07
N LEU A 113 -6.60 0.33 5.28
CA LEU A 113 -5.32 -0.12 5.79
C LEU A 113 -5.58 -1.14 6.89
N VAL A 114 -5.15 -2.38 6.68
CA VAL A 114 -5.35 -3.50 7.59
C VAL A 114 -4.04 -3.88 8.25
N PHE A 115 -4.00 -3.82 9.58
CA PHE A 115 -2.90 -4.32 10.39
C PHE A 115 -3.23 -5.72 10.91
N LEU A 116 -2.40 -6.70 10.56
CA LEU A 116 -2.36 -8.01 11.20
C LEU A 116 -1.27 -7.97 12.26
N ILE A 117 -1.65 -8.00 13.53
CA ILE A 117 -0.75 -7.78 14.66
C ILE A 117 -0.47 -9.10 15.35
N ASN A 118 0.82 -9.40 15.48
CA ASN A 118 1.37 -10.57 16.13
C ASN A 118 2.01 -10.12 17.44
N GLN A 119 1.44 -10.47 18.58
CA GLN A 119 1.96 -10.10 19.90
C GLN A 119 2.79 -11.22 20.53
N LYS A 120 2.39 -12.48 20.31
CA LYS A 120 3.02 -13.64 20.94
C LYS A 120 4.05 -14.33 20.05
N SER A 121 3.75 -14.44 18.75
CA SER A 121 4.62 -15.08 17.76
C SER A 121 4.34 -14.57 16.36
N ASP A 122 5.32 -14.63 15.46
CA ASP A 122 5.21 -14.23 14.05
C ASP A 122 4.30 -15.17 13.20
N ARG A 123 3.81 -16.26 13.79
CA ARG A 123 2.97 -17.27 13.14
C ARG A 123 1.48 -17.06 13.36
N VAL A 124 1.09 -16.41 14.46
CA VAL A 124 -0.31 -16.27 14.86
C VAL A 124 -0.68 -14.79 14.90
N VAL A 125 -1.71 -14.42 14.14
CA VAL A 125 -2.30 -13.08 14.23
C VAL A 125 -3.14 -13.03 15.50
N ASP A 126 -2.69 -12.26 16.48
CA ASP A 126 -3.37 -12.08 17.77
C ASP A 126 -4.47 -11.02 17.68
N ARG A 127 -4.31 -10.03 16.79
CA ARG A 127 -5.27 -8.93 16.61
C ARG A 127 -5.29 -8.43 15.18
N VAL A 128 -6.45 -8.00 14.72
CA VAL A 128 -6.63 -7.28 13.46
C VAL A 128 -7.14 -5.87 13.78
N GLU A 129 -6.52 -4.86 13.20
CA GLU A 129 -7.01 -3.48 13.26
C GLU A 129 -7.20 -2.96 11.83
N VAL A 130 -8.33 -2.30 11.58
CA VAL A 130 -8.67 -1.78 10.25
C VAL A 130 -8.86 -0.28 10.35
N PHE A 131 -8.24 0.44 9.42
CA PHE A 131 -8.38 1.87 9.27
C PHE A 131 -8.93 2.17 7.88
N ARG A 132 -9.85 3.10 7.80
CA ARG A 132 -10.38 3.61 6.53
C ARG A 132 -9.81 4.98 6.24
N LEU A 133 -9.42 5.19 4.99
CA LEU A 133 -8.98 6.49 4.53
C LEU A 133 -10.18 7.42 4.35
N ARG A 134 -10.11 8.60 4.97
CA ARG A 134 -11.07 9.69 4.73
C ARG A 134 -10.47 10.70 3.77
N PHE A 135 -11.23 10.99 2.72
CA PHE A 135 -10.99 12.07 1.78
C PHE A 135 -11.71 13.37 2.20
N PRO A 136 -11.22 14.55 1.78
CA PRO A 136 -9.97 14.78 1.03
C PRO A 136 -8.72 14.84 1.93
N ASP A 137 -8.89 14.85 3.25
CA ASP A 137 -7.82 15.14 4.22
C ASP A 137 -6.72 14.07 4.33
N LEU A 138 -6.88 12.92 3.66
CA LEU A 138 -5.98 11.76 3.73
C LEU A 138 -5.70 11.30 5.16
N LYS A 139 -6.76 11.24 5.99
CA LYS A 139 -6.67 10.79 7.39
C LYS A 139 -7.25 9.41 7.58
N TRP A 140 -6.57 8.60 8.39
CA TRP A 140 -7.01 7.27 8.79
C TRP A 140 -8.02 7.34 9.93
N ILE A 141 -9.13 6.61 9.79
CA ILE A 141 -10.18 6.49 10.81
C ILE A 141 -10.33 5.02 11.16
N THR A 142 -10.27 4.69 12.45
CA THR A 142 -10.47 3.31 12.93
C THR A 142 -11.86 2.82 12.57
N VAL A 143 -11.93 1.57 12.10
CA VAL A 143 -13.17 0.88 11.76
C VAL A 143 -13.28 -0.37 12.63
N GLU A 144 -14.38 -0.49 13.36
CA GLU A 144 -14.64 -1.65 14.22
C GLU A 144 -15.15 -2.85 13.44
N MET A 145 -15.92 -2.62 12.37
CA MET A 145 -16.52 -3.67 11.55
C MET A 145 -16.54 -3.31 10.06
N ILE A 146 -16.08 -4.24 9.22
CA ILE A 146 -16.18 -4.15 7.74
C ILE A 146 -17.57 -4.57 7.22
N ARG A 147 -18.63 -4.30 8.00
CA ARG A 147 -20.06 -4.46 7.64
C ARG A 147 -20.44 -5.81 7.01
N GLY A 148 -20.01 -6.92 7.61
CA GLY A 148 -20.37 -8.27 7.16
C GLY A 148 -19.65 -8.76 5.90
N LYS A 149 -18.64 -8.01 5.43
CA LYS A 149 -17.78 -8.43 4.31
C LYS A 149 -16.62 -9.28 4.81
N THR A 150 -16.01 -10.03 3.91
CA THR A 150 -14.81 -10.83 4.17
C THR A 150 -13.70 -10.40 3.23
N LEU A 151 -12.52 -10.10 3.79
CA LEU A 151 -11.32 -9.77 3.03
C LEU A 151 -10.40 -11.00 3.02
N PHE A 152 -9.98 -11.41 1.82
CA PHE A 152 -8.94 -12.41 1.64
C PHE A 152 -7.64 -11.70 1.29
N LEU A 153 -6.66 -11.79 2.18
CA LEU A 153 -5.35 -11.17 2.01
C LEU A 153 -4.34 -12.28 1.68
N ASP A 154 -3.91 -12.32 0.43
CA ASP A 154 -2.88 -13.28 0.01
C ASP A 154 -1.48 -12.74 0.33
N GLN A 155 -0.60 -13.64 0.77
CA GLN A 155 0.80 -13.37 1.00
C GLN A 155 1.61 -13.99 -0.11
N SER A 156 1.76 -13.26 -1.23
CA SER A 156 2.87 -13.55 -2.12
C SER A 156 4.15 -13.06 -1.43
N ARG A 157 4.87 -13.97 -0.75
CA ARG A 157 6.27 -13.71 -0.42
C ARG A 157 7.01 -13.64 -1.76
N ALA A 158 7.38 -12.44 -2.20
CA ALA A 158 8.43 -12.33 -3.20
C ALA A 158 9.68 -12.96 -2.56
N MET A 159 10.05 -14.15 -3.02
CA MET A 159 11.30 -14.80 -2.66
C MET A 159 12.41 -13.85 -3.11
N LEU A 160 13.01 -13.12 -2.18
CA LEU A 160 14.29 -12.49 -2.45
C LEU A 160 15.30 -13.63 -2.63
N PRO A 161 16.14 -13.63 -3.68
CA PRO A 161 17.20 -14.61 -3.80
C PRO A 161 18.13 -14.48 -2.58
N GLU A 162 18.35 -15.59 -1.88
CA GLU A 162 19.38 -15.67 -0.86
C GLU A 162 20.74 -15.34 -1.50
N LYS A 163 21.52 -14.50 -0.82
CA LYS A 163 22.88 -14.12 -1.22
C LYS A 163 23.85 -15.27 -0.99
#